data_AF-A0A6B2G1A5-F1
#
_entry.id   AF-A0A6B2G1A5-F1
#
_cell.length_a   1.000
_cell.length_b   1.000
_cell.length_c   1.000
_cell.angle_alpha   90.00
_cell.angle_beta   90.00
_cell.angle_gamma   90.00
#
_symmetry.space_group_name_H-M   'P 1'
#
loop_
_entity.id
_entity.type
_entity.pdbx_description
1 polymer ?
#
loop_
_entity_poly.entity_id
_entity_poly.type
_entity_poly.pdbx_seq_one_letter_code
_entity_poly.pdbx_strand_id
1 'polypeptide(L)'
;MVALKLLPIGITGAALAFLAYLIKFDSDRRNRSDYKIKLIERRKQEQIEQINRSSLSFKNKKEETNYFIQCINNGSMCASGGSYDQAVEFFYNAFLNTNFPFEIMSPKIELMLPEEHFQILAAKLKRV
;
A
#
# COMPACT_ATOMS: atom_id res chain seq x y z
N MET A 1 51.92 -10.67 39.17
CA MET A 1 50.54 -10.32 39.60
C MET A 1 49.96 -9.06 38.93
N VAL A 2 50.53 -8.59 37.81
CA VAL A 2 50.05 -7.37 37.09
C VAL A 2 49.23 -7.76 35.85
N ALA A 3 49.62 -8.80 35.13
CA ALA A 3 48.92 -9.27 33.92
C ALA A 3 47.45 -9.68 34.17
N LEU A 4 47.15 -10.27 35.33
CA LEU A 4 45.79 -10.70 35.68
C LEU A 4 44.82 -9.51 35.91
N LYS A 5 45.35 -8.34 36.30
CA LYS A 5 44.54 -7.13 36.54
C LYS A 5 44.25 -6.33 35.26
N LEU A 6 44.97 -6.59 34.17
CA LEU A 6 44.82 -5.89 32.88
C LEU A 6 43.84 -6.57 31.91
N LEU A 7 43.60 -7.88 32.08
CA LEU A 7 42.61 -8.65 31.32
C LEU A 7 41.18 -8.04 31.31
N PRO A 8 40.59 -7.64 32.45
CA PRO A 8 39.24 -7.06 32.44
C PRO A 8 39.16 -5.71 31.71
N ILE A 9 40.27 -4.97 31.64
CA ILE A 9 40.36 -3.67 30.97
C ILE A 9 40.37 -3.85 29.44
N GLY A 10 41.05 -4.90 28.94
CA GLY A 10 41.04 -5.24 27.52
C GLY A 10 39.66 -5.69 27.02
N ILE A 11 38.95 -6.51 27.80
CA ILE A 11 37.62 -7.03 27.44
C ILE A 11 36.58 -5.91 27.42
N THR A 12 36.60 -5.02 28.40
CA THR A 12 35.68 -3.88 28.46
C THR A 12 35.94 -2.87 27.35
N GLY A 13 37.21 -2.60 27.00
CA GLY A 13 37.56 -1.74 25.86
C GLY A 13 37.07 -2.29 24.51
N ALA A 14 37.25 -3.59 24.27
CA ALA A 14 36.78 -4.24 23.03
C ALA A 14 35.26 -4.23 22.91
N ALA A 15 34.54 -4.50 24.00
CA ALA A 15 33.08 -4.44 24.03
C ALA A 15 32.55 -3.03 23.74
N LEU A 16 33.18 -2.00 24.32
CA LEU A 16 32.78 -0.60 24.08
C LEU A 16 33.02 -0.18 22.62
N ALA A 17 34.16 -0.55 22.04
CA ALA A 17 34.46 -0.29 20.64
C ALA A 17 33.49 -1.01 19.69
N PHE A 18 33.13 -2.25 20.01
CA PHE A 18 32.15 -3.02 19.25
C PHE A 18 30.74 -2.39 19.32
N LEU A 19 30.29 -1.98 20.51
CA LEU A 19 29.02 -1.27 20.67
C LEU A 19 29.00 0.08 19.93
N ALA A 20 30.09 0.85 20.01
CA ALA A 20 30.24 2.10 19.26
C ALA A 20 30.15 1.86 17.74
N TYR A 21 30.79 0.81 17.24
CA TYR A 21 30.69 0.41 15.83
C TYR A 21 29.26 0.04 15.43
N LEU A 22 28.55 -0.74 16.26
CA LEU A 22 27.15 -1.12 15.99
C LEU A 22 26.21 0.09 15.96
N ILE A 23 26.37 1.04 16.88
CA ILE A 23 25.57 2.28 16.90
C ILE A 23 25.83 3.11 15.65
N LYS A 24 27.10 3.28 15.26
CA LYS A 24 27.48 4.01 14.05
C LYS A 24 26.93 3.33 12.80
N PHE A 25 27.01 2.00 12.73
CA PHE A 25 26.49 1.22 11.62
C PHE A 25 24.96 1.33 11.49
N ASP A 26 24.21 1.26 12.60
CA ASP A 26 22.75 1.43 12.58
C ASP A 26 22.35 2.86 12.17
N SER A 27 23.11 3.88 12.63
CA SER A 27 22.92 5.27 12.21
C SER A 27 23.11 5.44 10.69
N ASP A 28 24.20 4.90 10.13
CA ASP A 28 24.47 4.95 8.68
C ASP A 28 23.40 4.24 7.85
N ARG A 29 22.80 3.17 8.38
CA ARG A 29 21.70 2.45 7.73
C ARG A 29 20.42 3.31 7.69
N ARG A 30 20.09 4.01 8.77
CA ARG A 30 18.88 4.84 8.87
C ARG A 30 19.00 6.20 8.21
N ASN A 31 20.23 6.69 8.03
CA ASN A 31 20.52 7.99 7.43
C ASN A 31 20.68 7.95 5.90
N ARG A 32 20.54 6.78 5.26
CA ARG A 32 20.46 6.76 3.79
C ARG A 32 19.17 7.48 3.36
N SER A 33 19.33 8.44 2.46
CA SER A 33 18.24 9.30 1.96
C SER A 33 17.09 8.51 1.34
N ASP A 34 17.36 7.31 0.83
CA ASP A 34 16.40 6.41 0.20
C ASP A 34 15.55 5.61 1.19
N TYR A 35 15.96 5.48 2.46
CA TYR A 35 15.24 4.67 3.44
C TYR A 35 13.82 5.18 3.68
N LYS A 36 13.68 6.50 3.88
CA LYS A 36 12.36 7.12 4.13
C LYS A 36 11.46 7.03 2.90
N ILE A 37 12.04 7.21 1.70
CA ILE A 37 11.31 7.12 0.43
C ILE A 37 10.77 5.70 0.24
N LYS A 38 11.64 4.69 0.36
CA LYS A 38 11.25 3.27 0.25
C LYS A 38 10.25 2.86 1.33
N LEU A 39 10.34 3.42 2.54
CA LEU A 39 9.38 3.16 3.60
C LEU A 39 7.98 3.73 3.25
N ILE A 40 7.93 4.94 2.70
CA ILE A 40 6.68 5.57 2.25
C ILE A 40 6.09 4.79 1.07
N GLU A 41 6.90 4.43 0.08
CA GLU A 41 6.47 3.64 -1.07
C GLU A 41 5.92 2.28 -0.66
N ARG A 42 6.62 1.57 0.23
CA ARG A 42 6.16 0.28 0.76
C ARG A 42 4.84 0.42 1.52
N ARG A 43 4.68 1.46 2.34
CA ARG A 43 3.39 1.73 3.02
C ARG A 43 2.26 2.02 2.05
N LYS A 44 2.52 2.74 0.96
CA LYS A 44 1.53 2.97 -0.10
C LYS A 44 1.14 1.67 -0.80
N GLN A 45 2.13 0.83 -1.12
CA GLN A 45 1.88 -0.48 -1.75
C GLN A 45 1.08 -1.41 -0.83
N GLU A 46 1.44 -1.50 0.46
CA GLU A 46 0.71 -2.32 1.44
C GLU A 46 -0.76 -1.86 1.61
N GLN A 47 -1.03 -0.56 1.54
CA GLN A 47 -2.41 -0.03 1.55
C GLN A 47 -3.20 -0.42 0.29
N ILE A 48 -2.59 -0.31 -0.89
CA ILE A 48 -3.22 -0.71 -2.15
C ILE A 48 -3.48 -2.22 -2.16
N GLU A 49 -2.52 -3.03 -1.71
CA GLU A 49 -2.67 -4.48 -1.62
C GLU A 49 -3.76 -4.90 -0.63
N GLN A 50 -3.89 -4.22 0.51
CA GLN A 50 -4.99 -4.47 1.46
C GLN A 50 -6.36 -4.16 0.84
N ILE A 51 -6.47 -3.07 0.09
CA ILE A 51 -7.71 -2.73 -0.63
C ILE A 51 -8.07 -3.82 -1.65
N ASN A 52 -7.06 -4.42 -2.29
CA ASN A 52 -7.27 -5.43 -3.33
C ASN A 52 -7.53 -6.86 -2.81
N ARG A 53 -7.11 -7.22 -1.60
CA ARG A 53 -7.11 -8.62 -1.13
C ARG A 53 -8.23 -9.03 -0.18
N SER A 54 -9.03 -8.11 0.36
CA SER A 54 -10.07 -8.47 1.34
C SER A 54 -11.43 -7.89 0.97
N SER A 55 -12.46 -8.75 1.00
CA SER A 55 -13.84 -8.30 1.16
C SER A 55 -13.91 -7.44 2.42
N LEU A 56 -14.13 -6.14 2.24
CA LEU A 56 -14.17 -5.19 3.35
C LEU A 56 -15.54 -5.26 4.01
N SER A 57 -15.59 -5.67 5.28
CA SER A 57 -16.80 -5.59 6.09
C SER A 57 -16.91 -4.18 6.69
N PHE A 58 -17.79 -3.35 6.14
CA PHE A 58 -18.06 -2.01 6.68
C PHE A 58 -18.88 -2.10 7.97
N LYS A 59 -18.53 -1.29 8.98
CA LYS A 59 -19.32 -1.21 10.23
C LYS A 59 -20.54 -0.34 10.06
N ASN A 60 -20.45 0.68 9.20
CA ASN A 60 -21.47 1.69 8.99
C ASN A 60 -21.75 1.90 7.49
N LYS A 61 -23.01 2.16 7.13
CA LYS A 61 -23.40 2.55 5.76
C LYS A 61 -22.66 3.78 5.25
N LYS A 62 -22.31 4.71 6.14
CA LYS A 62 -21.52 5.91 5.79
C LYS A 62 -20.09 5.57 5.36
N GLU A 63 -19.48 4.56 5.96
CA GLU A 63 -18.14 4.10 5.61
C GLU A 63 -18.15 3.39 4.25
N GLU A 64 -19.17 2.56 4.00
CA GLU A 64 -19.41 1.92 2.70
C GLU A 64 -19.57 2.95 1.58
N THR A 65 -20.40 3.98 1.79
CA THR A 65 -20.58 5.08 0.82
C THR A 65 -19.27 5.85 0.59
N ASN A 66 -18.52 6.16 1.65
CA ASN A 66 -17.27 6.88 1.51
C ASN A 66 -16.21 6.06 0.76
N TYR A 67 -16.13 4.75 1.04
CA TYR A 67 -15.25 3.83 0.33
C TYR A 67 -15.61 3.75 -1.14
N PHE A 68 -16.91 3.67 -1.47
CA PHE A 68 -17.39 3.69 -2.84
C PHE A 68 -16.89 4.94 -3.58
N ILE A 69 -17.14 6.13 -3.02
CA ILE A 69 -16.71 7.40 -3.61
C ILE A 69 -15.19 7.44 -3.80
N GLN A 70 -14.45 6.96 -2.81
CA GLN A 70 -12.99 6.91 -2.87
C GLN A 70 -12.48 6.00 -4.00
N CYS A 71 -13.06 4.80 -4.15
CA CYS A 71 -12.68 3.87 -5.21
C CYS A 71 -12.99 4.45 -6.60
N ILE A 72 -14.14 5.10 -6.77
CA ILE A 72 -14.48 5.77 -8.04
C ILE A 72 -13.48 6.89 -8.36
N ASN A 73 -13.13 7.71 -7.37
CA ASN A 73 -12.17 8.80 -7.56
C ASN A 73 -10.75 8.28 -7.86
N ASN A 74 -10.32 7.21 -7.20
CA ASN A 74 -9.02 6.60 -7.49
C ASN A 74 -9.00 5.97 -8.89
N GLY A 75 -10.08 5.29 -9.27
CA GLY A 75 -10.25 4.74 -10.62
C GLY A 75 -10.22 5.82 -11.70
N SER A 76 -10.88 6.96 -11.49
CA SER A 76 -10.87 8.08 -12.45
C SER A 76 -9.50 8.73 -12.57
N MET A 77 -8.74 8.83 -11.48
CA MET A 77 -7.34 9.29 -11.51
C MET A 77 -6.46 8.31 -12.30
N CYS A 78 -6.62 7.00 -12.10
CA CYS A 78 -5.91 5.98 -12.88
C CYS A 78 -6.27 6.04 -14.38
N ALA A 79 -7.55 6.21 -14.71
CA ALA A 79 -8.02 6.36 -16.08
C ALA A 79 -7.44 7.63 -16.75
N SER A 80 -7.38 8.74 -16.02
CA SER A 80 -6.77 10.00 -16.50
C SER A 80 -5.26 9.87 -16.73
N GLY A 81 -4.59 9.02 -15.96
CA GLY A 81 -3.17 8.70 -16.12
C GLY A 81 -2.85 7.68 -17.22
N GLY A 82 -3.86 7.14 -17.92
CA GLY A 82 -3.71 6.11 -18.96
C GLY A 82 -3.55 4.67 -18.41
N SER A 83 -3.66 4.48 -17.10
CA SER A 83 -3.57 3.16 -16.45
C SER A 83 -4.95 2.53 -16.31
N TYR A 84 -5.53 2.10 -17.43
CA TYR A 84 -6.90 1.57 -17.47
C TYR A 84 -7.07 0.25 -16.73
N ASP A 85 -6.07 -0.64 -16.73
CA ASP A 85 -6.12 -1.91 -15.99
C ASP A 85 -6.33 -1.70 -14.48
N GLN A 86 -5.61 -0.73 -13.90
CA GLN A 86 -5.76 -0.38 -12.48
C GLN A 86 -7.10 0.30 -12.21
N ALA A 87 -7.60 1.12 -13.14
CA ALA A 87 -8.91 1.72 -13.02
C ALA A 87 -10.01 0.65 -12.95
N VAL A 88 -9.94 -0.38 -13.80
CA VAL A 88 -10.88 -1.53 -13.78
C VAL A 88 -10.85 -2.24 -12.42
N GLU A 89 -9.69 -2.42 -11.78
CA GLU A 89 -9.62 -3.02 -10.45
C GLU A 89 -10.30 -2.17 -9.38
N PHE A 90 -10.06 -0.85 -9.38
CA PHE A 90 -10.72 0.06 -8.43
C PHE A 90 -12.25 0.05 -8.59
N PHE A 91 -12.75 0.03 -9.83
CA PHE A 91 -14.19 -0.06 -10.07
C PHE A 91 -14.76 -1.41 -9.66
N TYR A 92 -14.09 -2.52 -10.00
CA TYR A 92 -14.50 -3.86 -9.59
C TYR A 92 -14.58 -3.99 -8.07
N ASN A 93 -13.57 -3.51 -7.35
CA ASN A 93 -13.53 -3.54 -5.88
C ASN A 93 -14.61 -2.65 -5.25
N ALA A 94 -14.98 -1.54 -5.91
CA ALA A 94 -16.08 -0.69 -5.46
C ALA A 94 -17.40 -1.47 -5.48
N PHE A 95 -17.72 -2.16 -6.58
CA PHE A 95 -18.98 -2.90 -6.73
C PHE A 95 -19.00 -4.22 -5.94
N LEU A 96 -17.85 -4.88 -5.77
CA LEU A 96 -17.75 -6.08 -4.94
C LEU A 96 -18.08 -5.83 -3.47
N ASN A 97 -17.58 -4.72 -2.93
CA ASN A 97 -17.65 -4.46 -1.50
C ASN A 97 -18.87 -3.63 -1.09
N THR A 98 -19.56 -3.01 -2.05
CA THR A 98 -20.65 -2.07 -1.75
C THR A 98 -21.96 -2.50 -2.39
N ASN A 99 -23.06 -2.21 -1.72
CA ASN A 99 -24.41 -2.54 -2.18
C ASN A 99 -24.96 -1.52 -3.21
N PHE A 100 -24.10 -0.75 -3.88
CA PHE A 100 -24.53 0.23 -4.86
C PHE A 100 -24.84 -0.44 -6.21
N PRO A 101 -25.98 -0.11 -6.85
CA PRO A 101 -26.40 -0.75 -8.09
C PRO A 101 -25.49 -0.34 -9.25
N PHE A 102 -24.92 -1.35 -9.92
CA PHE A 102 -24.06 -1.17 -11.11
C PHE A 102 -24.78 -0.43 -12.25
N GLU A 103 -26.05 -0.71 -12.47
CA GLU A 103 -26.87 -0.13 -13.54
C GLU A 103 -26.91 1.40 -13.51
N ILE A 104 -26.89 2.01 -12.32
CA ILE A 104 -26.95 3.47 -12.17
C ILE A 104 -25.60 4.12 -12.51
N MET A 105 -24.50 3.40 -12.26
CA MET A 105 -23.15 3.94 -12.41
C MET A 105 -22.50 3.60 -13.74
N SER A 106 -22.99 2.56 -14.43
CA SER A 106 -22.56 2.16 -15.77
C SER A 106 -22.37 3.34 -16.75
N PRO A 107 -23.32 4.28 -16.89
CA PRO A 107 -23.18 5.36 -17.88
C PRO A 107 -22.06 6.36 -17.55
N LYS A 108 -21.76 6.55 -16.26
CA LYS A 108 -20.69 7.47 -15.82
C LYS A 108 -19.33 6.84 -15.99
N ILE A 109 -19.22 5.53 -15.77
CA ILE A 109 -17.96 4.78 -15.90
C ILE A 109 -17.63 4.56 -17.38
N GLU A 110 -18.63 4.32 -18.22
CA GLU A 110 -18.48 4.18 -19.67
C GLU A 110 -17.93 5.46 -20.33
N LEU A 111 -18.24 6.64 -19.77
CA LEU A 111 -17.64 7.90 -20.23
C LEU A 111 -16.15 8.03 -19.84
N MET A 112 -15.70 7.33 -18.79
CA MET A 112 -14.33 7.43 -18.27
C MET A 112 -13.40 6.37 -18.83
N LEU A 113 -13.92 5.24 -19.32
CA LEU A 113 -13.15 4.10 -19.80
C LEU A 113 -13.38 3.84 -21.30
N PRO A 114 -12.33 3.45 -22.05
CA PRO A 114 -12.51 2.89 -23.38
C PRO A 114 -13.37 1.61 -23.34
N GLU A 115 -14.14 1.38 -24.40
CA GLU A 115 -15.13 0.29 -24.49
C GLU A 115 -14.54 -1.10 -24.17
N GLU A 116 -13.32 -1.37 -24.61
CA GLU A 116 -12.61 -2.64 -24.34
C GLU A 116 -12.47 -2.93 -22.83
N HIS A 117 -12.11 -1.92 -22.03
CA HIS A 117 -11.87 -2.09 -20.60
C HIS A 117 -13.17 -2.16 -19.80
N PHE A 118 -14.23 -1.52 -20.31
CA PHE A 118 -15.56 -1.64 -19.75
C PHE A 118 -16.12 -3.06 -19.89
N GLN A 119 -15.91 -3.70 -21.05
CA GLN A 119 -16.31 -5.11 -21.24
C GLN A 119 -15.57 -6.06 -20.29
N ILE A 120 -14.28 -5.80 -20.03
CA ILE A 120 -13.49 -6.56 -19.05
C ILE A 120 -14.10 -6.42 -17.64
N LEU A 121 -14.49 -5.20 -17.25
CA LEU A 121 -15.15 -4.94 -15.96
C LEU A 121 -16.48 -5.71 -15.86
N ALA A 122 -17.34 -5.61 -16.88
CA ALA A 122 -18.62 -6.30 -16.93
C ALA A 122 -18.45 -7.83 -16.86
N ALA A 123 -17.45 -8.37 -17.57
CA ALA A 123 -17.12 -9.80 -17.52
C ALA A 123 -16.61 -10.24 -16.13
N LYS A 124 -15.82 -9.41 -15.44
CA LYS A 124 -15.38 -9.68 -14.07
C LYS A 124 -16.55 -9.69 -13.09
N LEU A 125 -17.48 -8.74 -13.19
CA LEU A 125 -18.65 -8.65 -12.31
C LEU A 125 -19.63 -9.81 -12.50
N LYS A 126 -19.85 -10.28 -13.73
CA LYS A 126 -20.75 -11.40 -14.02
C LYS A 126 -20.28 -12.75 -13.42
N ARG A 127 -19.00 -12.87 -13.06
CA ARG A 127 -18.44 -14.10 -12.45
C ARG A 127 -18.67 -14.18 -10.94
N VAL A 128 -19.12 -13.11 -10.31
CA VAL A 128 -19.42 -12.99 -8.88
C VAL A 128 -20.90 -13.26 -8.66
#